data_AF-A0A933Y8Y7-F1
#
_entry.id   AF-A0A933Y8Y7-F1
#
_cell.length_a   1.000
_cell.length_b   1.000
_cell.length_c   1.000
_cell.angle_alpha   90.00
_cell.angle_beta   90.00
_cell.angle_gamma   90.00
#
_symmetry.space_group_name_H-M   'P 1'
#
loop_
_entity.id
_entity.type
_entity.pdbx_description
1 polymer ?
#
loop_
_entity_poly.entity_id
_entity_poly.type
_entity_poly.pdbx_seq_one_letter_code
_entity_poly.pdbx_strand_id
1 'polypeptide(L)'
;MTEFFQSLPDGWTIYVWMVAGGLIIAAAIYGIAWAHHNEQFDEDIKYLVFDENDRDKMTPDEFKKSQAVNKQQEQRREEWLAEQARIKQQRHEKR
;
A
#
# COMPACT_ATOMS: atom_id res chain seq x y z
N MET A 1 -7.25 -5.91 41.79
CA MET A 1 -6.38 -5.44 40.69
C MET A 1 -5.08 -4.86 41.23
N THR A 2 -5.13 -3.92 42.17
CA THR A 2 -3.92 -3.31 42.75
C THR A 2 -2.99 -4.31 43.43
N GLU A 3 -3.53 -5.25 44.22
CA GLU A 3 -2.72 -6.32 44.85
C GLU A 3 -2.07 -7.26 43.82
N PHE A 4 -2.75 -7.51 42.69
CA PHE A 4 -2.20 -8.32 41.60
C PHE A 4 -0.97 -7.64 40.97
N PHE A 5 -1.05 -6.34 40.66
CA PHE A 5 0.08 -5.60 40.10
C PHE A 5 1.25 -5.44 41.09
N GLN A 6 0.98 -5.42 42.41
CA GLN A 6 2.01 -5.39 43.46
C GLN A 6 2.66 -6.76 43.71
N SER A 7 2.00 -7.86 43.32
CA SER A 7 2.56 -9.22 43.39
C SER A 7 3.53 -9.55 42.24
N LEU A 8 3.56 -8.72 41.20
CA LEU A 8 4.42 -8.92 40.04
C LEU A 8 5.87 -8.53 40.36
N PRO A 9 6.86 -9.27 39.82
CA PRO A 9 8.27 -8.92 39.97
C PRO A 9 8.55 -7.49 39.49
N ASP A 10 9.48 -6.84 40.17
CA ASP A 10 9.86 -5.47 39.84
C ASP A 10 10.36 -5.38 38.39
N GLY A 11 9.87 -4.39 37.65
CA GLY A 11 10.15 -4.24 36.22
C GLY A 11 9.23 -5.02 35.26
N TRP A 12 8.13 -5.65 35.72
CA TRP A 12 7.21 -6.38 34.82
C TRP A 12 6.66 -5.57 33.64
N THR A 13 6.57 -4.24 33.81
CA THR A 13 6.10 -3.30 32.80
C THR A 13 6.96 -3.32 31.54
N ILE A 14 8.27 -3.60 31.64
CA ILE A 14 9.16 -3.64 30.47
C ILE A 14 8.76 -4.77 29.50
N TYR A 15 8.30 -5.91 30.01
CA TYR A 15 7.87 -7.02 29.17
C TYR A 15 6.61 -6.66 28.38
N VAL A 16 5.68 -5.92 29.00
CA VAL A 16 4.48 -5.41 28.31
C VAL A 16 4.88 -4.44 27.20
N TRP A 17 5.81 -3.52 27.48
CA TRP A 17 6.32 -2.59 26.48
C TRP A 17 7.05 -3.29 25.33
N MET A 18 7.81 -4.35 25.61
CA MET A 18 8.46 -5.15 24.56
C MET A 18 7.43 -5.84 23.65
N VAL A 19 6.38 -6.43 24.24
CA VAL A 19 5.30 -7.05 23.46
C VAL A 19 4.56 -6.02 22.63
N ALA A 20 4.21 -4.87 23.23
CA ALA A 20 3.55 -3.78 22.51
C ALA A 20 4.42 -3.26 21.35
N GLY A 21 5.72 -3.03 21.58
CA GLY A 21 6.67 -2.62 20.55
C GLY A 21 6.79 -3.66 19.42
N GLY A 22 6.88 -4.94 19.77
CA GLY A 22 6.92 -6.04 18.79
C GLY A 22 5.65 -6.10 17.93
N LEU A 23 4.47 -5.92 18.54
CA LEU A 23 3.20 -5.89 17.84
C LEU A 23 3.07 -4.69 16.89
N ILE A 24 3.58 -3.52 17.30
CA ILE A 24 3.61 -2.32 16.43
C ILE A 24 4.47 -2.60 15.18
N ILE A 25 5.66 -3.18 15.36
CA ILE A 25 6.54 -3.53 14.24
C ILE A 25 5.85 -4.56 13.33
N ALA A 26 5.25 -5.60 13.91
CA ALA A 26 4.54 -6.63 13.14
C ALA A 26 3.36 -6.03 12.34
N ALA A 27 2.59 -5.13 12.96
CA ALA A 27 1.50 -4.42 12.29
C ALA A 27 2.01 -3.53 11.15
N ALA A 28 3.13 -2.83 11.35
CA ALA A 28 3.75 -2.01 10.30
C ALA A 28 4.21 -2.87 9.11
N ILE A 29 4.89 -3.99 9.36
CA ILE A 29 5.33 -4.92 8.31
C ILE A 29 4.12 -5.47 7.54
N TYR A 30 3.07 -5.90 8.27
CA TYR A 30 1.84 -6.38 7.66
C TYR A 30 1.17 -5.30 6.81
N GLY A 31 1.07 -4.08 7.32
CA GLY A 31 0.50 -2.94 6.61
C GLY A 31 1.27 -2.61 5.33
N ILE A 32 2.61 -2.64 5.39
CA ILE A 32 3.46 -2.41 4.22
C ILE A 32 3.29 -3.54 3.18
N ALA A 33 3.31 -4.79 3.61
CA ALA A 33 3.13 -5.93 2.71
C ALA A 33 1.75 -5.94 2.06
N TRP A 34 0.70 -5.59 2.83
CA TRP A 34 -0.66 -5.43 2.32
C TRP A 34 -0.74 -4.29 1.31
N ALA A 35 -0.20 -3.11 1.63
CA ALA A 35 -0.22 -1.96 0.72
C ALA A 35 0.58 -2.20 -0.55
N HIS A 36 1.70 -2.94 -0.48
CA HIS A 36 2.44 -3.39 -1.66
C HIS A 36 1.61 -4.34 -2.54
N HIS A 37 0.90 -5.31 -1.94
CA HIS A 37 0.07 -6.25 -2.70
C HIS A 37 -1.19 -5.61 -3.31
N ASN A 38 -1.72 -4.56 -2.67
CA ASN A 38 -2.92 -3.84 -3.15
C ASN A 38 -2.57 -2.57 -3.94
N GLU A 39 -1.33 -2.45 -4.43
CA GLU A 39 -0.89 -1.35 -5.29
C GLU A 39 -1.08 0.05 -4.65
N GLN A 40 -1.10 0.14 -3.33
CA GLN A 40 -1.28 1.41 -2.61
C GLN A 40 -0.01 2.25 -2.52
N PHE A 41 1.16 1.60 -2.57
CA PHE A 41 2.42 2.28 -2.82
C PHE A 41 2.56 2.48 -4.31
N ASP A 42 1.91 3.53 -4.79
CA ASP A 42 2.08 4.03 -6.14
C ASP A 42 3.46 4.71 -6.19
N GLU A 43 4.52 3.90 -6.38
CA GLU A 43 5.90 4.36 -6.62
C GLU A 43 5.98 5.36 -7.80
N ASP A 44 4.89 5.49 -8.55
CA ASP A 44 4.73 6.33 -9.71
C ASP A 44 3.89 7.60 -9.47
N ILE A 45 3.54 7.96 -8.21
CA ILE A 45 3.09 9.33 -7.88
C ILE A 45 4.06 10.37 -8.46
N LYS A 46 5.35 10.03 -8.49
CA LYS A 46 6.37 10.88 -9.10
C LYS A 46 6.10 11.10 -10.60
N TYR A 47 5.56 10.13 -11.33
CA TYR A 47 5.35 10.18 -12.79
C TYR A 47 3.93 10.59 -13.22
N LEU A 48 2.94 10.47 -12.32
CA LEU A 48 1.57 10.94 -12.53
C LEU A 48 1.46 12.46 -12.73
N VAL A 49 2.46 13.23 -12.27
CA VAL A 49 2.51 14.70 -12.41
C VAL A 49 3.24 15.14 -13.68
N PHE A 50 4.03 14.26 -14.31
CA PHE A 50 4.84 14.62 -15.47
C PHE A 50 4.14 14.27 -16.78
N ASP A 51 3.82 15.31 -17.55
CA ASP A 51 3.24 15.19 -18.88
C ASP A 51 4.32 15.31 -19.97
N GLU A 52 3.92 15.25 -21.25
CA GLU A 52 4.85 15.43 -22.38
C GLU A 52 5.56 16.79 -22.38
N ASN A 53 5.00 17.80 -21.69
CA ASN A 53 5.58 19.14 -21.57
C ASN A 53 6.70 19.22 -20.52
N ASP A 54 6.80 18.22 -19.64
CA ASP A 54 7.85 18.12 -18.62
C ASP A 54 9.08 17.33 -19.08
N ARG A 55 9.17 17.00 -20.38
CA ARG A 55 10.31 16.29 -20.98
C ARG A 55 11.66 16.95 -20.70
N ASP A 56 11.68 18.27 -20.57
CA ASP A 56 12.87 19.07 -20.32
C ASP A 56 13.34 19.01 -18.85
N LYS A 57 12.46 18.56 -17.93
CA LYS A 57 12.71 18.49 -16.48
C LYS A 57 13.30 17.16 -16.04
N MET A 58 13.52 16.23 -16.97
CA MET A 58 14.01 14.89 -16.69
C MET A 58 15.01 14.43 -17.74
N THR A 59 15.86 13.49 -17.36
CA THR A 59 16.80 12.89 -18.31
C THR A 59 16.06 12.02 -19.34
N PRO A 60 16.60 11.82 -20.55
CA PRO A 60 15.96 10.99 -21.58
C PRO A 60 15.62 9.56 -21.10
N ASP A 61 16.45 9.00 -20.22
CA ASP A 61 16.24 7.67 -19.64
C ASP A 61 15.09 7.67 -18.61
N GLU A 62 14.94 8.73 -17.81
CA GLU A 62 13.82 8.89 -16.88
C GLU A 62 12.49 9.11 -17.62
N PHE A 63 12.50 9.87 -18.72
CA PHE A 63 11.31 10.07 -19.57
C PHE A 63 10.86 8.77 -20.24
N LYS A 64 11.81 7.94 -20.67
CA LYS A 64 11.49 6.62 -21.22
C LYS A 64 10.86 5.71 -20.15
N LYS A 65 11.33 5.81 -18.91
CA LYS A 65 10.77 5.06 -17.78
C LYS A 65 9.37 5.55 -17.40
N SER A 66 9.13 6.87 -17.38
CA SER A 66 7.80 7.43 -17.09
C SER A 66 6.75 7.02 -18.12
N GLN A 67 7.10 7.02 -19.41
CA GLN A 67 6.22 6.53 -20.49
C GLN A 67 5.87 5.04 -20.33
N ALA A 68 6.85 4.21 -19.98
CA ALA A 68 6.63 2.78 -19.76
C ALA A 68 5.70 2.52 -18.56
N VAL A 69 5.90 3.28 -17.48
CA VAL A 69 5.09 3.26 -16.26
C VAL A 69 3.64 3.68 -16.55
N ASN A 70 3.43 4.84 -17.20
CA ASN A 70 2.09 5.35 -17.51
C ASN A 70 1.28 4.36 -18.35
N LYS A 71 1.94 3.71 -19.33
CA LYS A 71 1.31 2.68 -20.14
C LYS A 71 0.88 1.45 -19.32
N GLN A 72 1.71 1.01 -18.37
CA GLN A 72 1.34 -0.11 -17.48
C GLN A 72 0.17 0.26 -16.56
N GLN A 73 0.14 1.49 -16.07
CA GLN A 73 -0.94 2.01 -15.23
C GLN A 73 -2.28 2.09 -15.98
N GLU A 74 -2.27 2.60 -17.22
CA GLU A 74 -3.45 2.63 -18.08
C GLU A 74 -3.99 1.22 -18.34
N GLN A 75 -3.10 0.26 -18.64
CA GLN A 75 -3.49 -1.14 -18.83
C GLN A 75 -4.13 -1.76 -17.59
N ARG A 76 -3.52 -1.60 -16.40
CA ARG A 76 -4.13 -2.09 -15.15
C ARG A 76 -5.47 -1.45 -14.87
N ARG A 77 -5.62 -0.16 -15.14
CA ARG A 77 -6.89 0.56 -14.99
C ARG A 77 -7.97 -0.03 -15.92
N GLU A 78 -7.64 -0.28 -17.18
CA GLU A 78 -8.56 -0.91 -18.13
C GLU A 78 -9.00 -2.31 -17.69
N GLU A 79 -8.05 -3.15 -17.25
CA GLU A 79 -8.32 -4.49 -16.74
C GLU A 79 -9.23 -4.46 -15.51
N TRP A 80 -8.97 -3.57 -14.55
CA TRP A 80 -9.79 -3.41 -13.36
C TRP A 80 -11.21 -2.93 -13.69
N LEU A 81 -11.34 -1.96 -14.61
CA LEU A 81 -12.64 -1.47 -15.07
C LEU A 81 -13.43 -2.56 -15.79
N ALA A 82 -12.76 -3.37 -16.61
CA ALA A 82 -13.37 -4.50 -17.29
C ALA A 82 -13.87 -5.55 -16.29
N GLU A 83 -13.09 -5.87 -15.26
CA GLU A 83 -13.49 -6.83 -14.22
C GLU A 83 -14.67 -6.30 -13.39
N GLN A 84 -14.65 -5.02 -13.00
CA GLN A 84 -15.78 -4.37 -12.33
C GLN A 84 -17.06 -4.40 -13.17
N ALA A 85 -16.95 -4.12 -14.48
CA ALA A 85 -18.07 -4.18 -15.41
C ALA A 85 -18.63 -5.61 -15.49
N ARG A 86 -17.77 -6.62 -15.55
CA ARG A 86 -18.14 -8.04 -15.59
C ARG A 86 -18.83 -8.49 -14.31
N ILE A 87 -18.30 -8.13 -13.14
CA ILE A 87 -18.92 -8.41 -11.83
C ILE A 87 -20.31 -7.76 -11.74
N LYS A 88 -20.46 -6.53 -12.23
CA LYS A 88 -21.73 -5.82 -12.25
C LYS A 88 -22.76 -6.52 -13.15
N GLN A 89 -22.37 -6.94 -14.35
CA GLN A 89 -23.24 -7.70 -15.25
C GLN A 89 -23.73 -9.00 -14.62
N GLN A 90 -22.84 -9.79 -14.01
CA GLN A 90 -23.20 -11.04 -13.34
C GLN A 90 -24.15 -10.84 -12.15
N ARG A 91 -24.04 -9.71 -11.42
CA ARG A 91 -24.98 -9.36 -10.35
C ARG A 91 -26.37 -8.98 -10.87
N HIS A 92 -26.45 -8.35 -12.04
CA HIS A 92 -27.72 -8.02 -12.67
C HIS A 92 -28.41 -9.26 -13.26
N GLU A 93 -27.66 -10.24 -13.75
CA GLU A 93 -28.19 -11.47 -14.34
C GLU A 93 -28.72 -12.47 -13.29
N LYS A 94 -28.25 -12.39 -12.04
CA LYS A 94 -28.69 -13.23 -10.91
C LYS A 94 -29.88 -12.65 -10.11
N ARG A 95 -30.38 -11.46 -10.43
CA ARG A 95 -31.51 -10.80 -9.77
C ARG A 95 -32.79 -10.97 -10.57
#